data_AF-A0A1N6UDL6-F1
#
_entry.id   AF-A0A1N6UDL6-F1
#
_cell.length_a   1.000
_cell.length_b   1.000
_cell.length_c   1.000
_cell.angle_alpha   90.00
_cell.angle_beta   90.00
_cell.angle_gamma   90.00
#
_symmetry.space_group_name_H-M   'P 1'
#
loop_
_entity.id
_entity.type
_entity.pdbx_description
1 polymer ?
#
loop_
_entity_poly.entity_id
_entity_poly.type
_entity_poly.pdbx_seq_one_letter_code
_entity_poly.pdbx_strand_id
1 'polypeptide(L)'
;MTDGLVVRNSRLLGLFTEIVQGPEGTRRAVEAAGRGIAAEARCTLAILADKLTIRSGSADELLQSALASADRLMELGAIEDDLSELWSRRREGDLGDDAFEAGLEQIIMRLDAWPGSYSRELS
;
A
#
# COMPACT_ATOMS: atom_id res chain seq x y z
N MET A 1 -31.50 -3.35 8.34
CA MET A 1 -30.25 -2.65 8.70
C MET A 1 -29.56 -2.33 7.40
N THR A 2 -29.43 -1.05 7.07
CA THR A 2 -28.72 -0.59 5.88
C THR A 2 -27.23 -0.83 6.11
N ASP A 3 -26.71 -1.95 5.59
CA ASP A 3 -25.30 -2.07 5.26
C ASP A 3 -25.00 -0.95 4.28
N GLY A 4 -24.54 0.18 4.82
CA GLY A 4 -24.00 1.25 4.00
C GLY A 4 -22.86 0.63 3.20
N LEU A 5 -22.96 0.68 1.88
CA LEU A 5 -21.83 0.48 0.98
C LEU A 5 -20.71 1.40 1.45
N VAL A 6 -19.85 0.90 2.33
CA VAL A 6 -18.61 1.56 2.69
C VAL A 6 -17.81 1.53 1.42
N VAL A 7 -17.86 2.63 0.68
CA VAL A 7 -16.95 2.89 -0.42
C VAL A 7 -15.56 2.91 0.19
N ARG A 8 -14.87 1.77 0.18
CA ARG A 8 -13.47 1.68 0.55
C ARG A 8 -12.70 2.40 -0.56
N ASN A 9 -12.42 3.68 -0.34
CA ASN A 9 -11.59 4.48 -1.24
C ASN A 9 -10.18 3.90 -1.41
N SER A 10 -9.77 2.99 -0.51
CA SER A 10 -8.56 2.19 -0.65
C SER A 10 -8.74 0.82 0.02
N ARG A 11 -8.31 -0.25 -0.66
CA ARG A 11 -8.37 -1.63 -0.15
C ARG A 11 -7.24 -1.89 0.85
N LEU A 12 -6.06 -1.28 0.68
CA LEU A 12 -4.99 -1.27 1.68
C LEU A 12 -5.48 -0.77 3.06
N LEU A 13 -6.11 0.41 3.12
CA LEU A 13 -6.66 0.95 4.36
C LEU A 13 -7.70 0.01 4.98
N GLY A 14 -8.52 -0.62 4.15
CA GLY A 14 -9.49 -1.63 4.57
C GLY A 14 -8.82 -2.81 5.26
N LEU A 15 -7.76 -3.36 4.66
CA LEU A 15 -7.00 -4.50 5.21
C LEU A 15 -6.29 -4.13 6.51
N PHE A 16 -5.62 -2.97 6.59
CA PHE A 16 -5.00 -2.52 7.84
C PHE A 16 -6.04 -2.30 8.95
N THR A 17 -7.22 -1.78 8.61
CA THR A 17 -8.32 -1.62 9.58
C THR A 17 -8.82 -2.97 10.10
N GLU A 18 -8.94 -3.97 9.22
CA GLU A 18 -9.28 -5.34 9.63
C GLU A 18 -8.23 -5.94 10.56
N ILE A 19 -6.93 -5.74 10.27
CA ILE A 19 -5.84 -6.19 11.15
C ILE A 19 -5.91 -5.53 12.53
N VAL A 20 -6.28 -4.25 12.59
CA VAL A 20 -6.41 -3.51 13.86
C VAL A 20 -7.62 -4.00 14.68
N GLN A 21 -8.73 -4.35 14.01
CA GLN A 21 -9.99 -4.69 14.65
C GLN A 21 -10.18 -6.20 14.89
N GLY A 22 -9.46 -7.05 14.16
CA GLY A 22 -9.63 -8.49 14.16
C GLY A 22 -9.08 -9.16 15.43
N PRO A 23 -9.76 -10.20 15.96
CA PRO A 23 -9.25 -10.99 17.09
C PRO A 23 -7.94 -11.74 16.77
N GLU A 24 -7.56 -11.83 15.50
CA GLU A 24 -6.35 -12.48 15.01
C GLU A 24 -5.10 -11.58 15.06
N GLY A 25 -5.27 -10.29 15.37
CA GLY A 25 -4.20 -9.30 15.44
C GLY A 25 -3.42 -9.36 16.76
N THR A 26 -2.10 -9.50 16.68
CA THR A 26 -1.21 -9.29 17.84
C THR A 26 -1.05 -7.80 18.11
N ARG A 27 -0.59 -7.42 19.32
CA ARG A 27 -0.29 -6.01 19.63
C ARG A 27 0.72 -5.41 18.63
N ARG A 28 1.72 -6.17 18.22
CA ARG A 28 2.72 -5.72 17.24
C ARG A 28 2.11 -5.59 15.85
N ALA A 29 1.20 -6.48 15.46
CA ALA A 29 0.47 -6.34 14.21
C ALA A 29 -0.41 -5.09 14.18
N VAL A 30 -1.03 -4.71 15.30
CA VAL A 30 -1.78 -3.44 15.44
C VAL A 30 -0.84 -2.23 15.27
N GLU A 31 0.31 -2.23 15.94
CA GLU A 31 1.31 -1.16 15.81
C GLU A 31 1.85 -1.06 14.37
N ALA A 32 2.10 -2.20 13.73
CA ALA A 32 2.53 -2.29 12.34
C ALA A 32 1.45 -1.79 11.38
N ALA A 33 0.19 -2.20 11.55
CA ALA A 33 -0.93 -1.72 10.75
C ALA A 33 -1.10 -0.19 10.85
N GLY A 34 -0.89 0.39 12.04
CA GLY A 34 -0.85 1.85 12.21
C GLY A 34 0.23 2.53 11.37
N ARG A 35 1.43 1.93 11.27
CA ARG A 35 2.49 2.41 10.36
C ARG A 35 2.10 2.23 8.90
N GLY A 36 1.48 1.10 8.56
CA GLY A 36 0.97 0.81 7.21
C GLY A 36 -0.03 1.86 6.70
N ILE A 37 -0.98 2.26 7.54
CA ILE A 37 -1.94 3.35 7.24
C ILE A 37 -1.21 4.67 6.96
N ALA A 38 -0.21 5.01 7.78
CA ALA A 38 0.59 6.22 7.56
C ALA A 38 1.41 6.15 6.26
N ALA A 39 1.99 4.99 5.93
CA ALA A 39 2.73 4.77 4.69
C ALA A 39 1.82 4.89 3.46
N GLU A 40 0.65 4.26 3.49
CA GLU A 40 -0.37 4.36 2.45
C GLU A 40 -0.84 5.81 2.21
N ALA A 41 -1.02 6.58 3.28
CA ALA A 41 -1.35 7.99 3.17
C ALA A 41 -0.24 8.79 2.44
N ARG A 42 1.04 8.45 2.67
CA ARG A 42 2.17 9.06 1.93
C ARG A 42 2.15 8.65 0.45
N CYS A 43 1.87 7.40 0.13
CA CYS A 43 1.71 6.94 -1.26
C CYS A 43 0.61 7.74 -1.98
N THR A 44 -0.55 7.91 -1.32
CA THR A 44 -1.66 8.71 -1.85
C THR A 44 -1.25 10.16 -2.10
N LEU A 45 -0.55 10.79 -1.16
CA LEU A 45 -0.04 12.15 -1.31
C LEU A 45 0.97 12.26 -2.47
N ALA A 46 1.85 11.28 -2.66
CA ALA A 46 2.80 11.25 -3.76
C ALA A 46 2.10 11.18 -5.13
N ILE A 47 1.05 10.36 -5.27
CA ILE A 47 0.21 10.31 -6.49
C ILE A 47 -0.43 11.67 -6.77
N LEU A 48 -0.95 12.33 -5.72
CA LEU A 48 -1.57 13.65 -5.87
C LEU A 48 -0.54 14.71 -6.26
N ALA A 49 0.65 14.69 -5.66
CA ALA A 49 1.74 15.60 -6.01
C ALA A 49 2.13 15.43 -7.49
N ASP A 50 2.33 14.18 -7.94
CA ASP A 50 2.64 13.84 -9.34
C ASP A 50 1.58 14.42 -10.29
N LYS A 51 0.29 14.19 -10.00
CA LYS A 51 -0.84 14.74 -10.78
C LYS A 51 -0.90 16.26 -10.82
N LEU A 52 -0.48 16.94 -9.76
CA LEU A 52 -0.45 18.41 -9.68
C LEU A 52 0.77 19.01 -10.39
N THR A 53 1.86 18.26 -10.52
CA THR A 53 3.07 18.68 -11.27
C THR A 53 3.01 18.38 -12.77
N ILE A 54 2.09 17.52 -13.21
CA ILE A 54 1.90 17.21 -14.64
C ILE A 54 1.26 18.42 -15.36
N ARG A 55 2.08 19.15 -16.12
CA ARG A 55 2.06 19.24 -17.61
C ARG A 55 2.93 20.40 -18.11
N SER A 56 4.22 20.15 -18.25
CA SER A 56 5.06 20.89 -19.20
C SER A 56 6.22 19.99 -19.63
N GLY A 57 6.44 19.88 -20.93
CA GLY A 57 7.39 18.94 -21.53
C GLY A 57 6.98 18.57 -22.95
N SER A 58 7.91 17.99 -23.69
CA SER A 58 7.66 17.38 -25.01
C SER A 58 6.72 16.17 -24.90
N ALA A 59 6.15 15.75 -26.04
CA ALA A 59 5.26 14.60 -26.09
C ALA A 59 5.94 13.30 -25.59
N ASP A 60 7.22 13.12 -25.91
CA ASP A 60 8.00 11.96 -25.48
C ASP A 60 8.24 11.95 -23.96
N GLU A 61 8.57 13.11 -23.37
CA GLU A 61 8.74 13.24 -21.91
C GLU A 61 7.43 12.95 -21.16
N LEU A 62 6.29 13.42 -21.69
CA LEU A 62 4.99 13.13 -21.11
C LEU A 62 4.62 11.63 -21.22
N LEU A 63 4.96 10.98 -22.34
CA LEU A 63 4.73 9.55 -22.52
C LEU A 63 5.58 8.72 -21.55
N GLN A 64 6.87 9.04 -21.41
CA GLN A 64 7.76 8.35 -20.47
C GLN A 64 7.30 8.54 -19.02
N SER A 65 6.89 9.75 -18.65
CA SER A 65 6.31 10.00 -17.32
C SER A 65 5.04 9.19 -17.08
N ALA A 66 4.17 9.05 -18.09
CA ALA A 66 2.94 8.28 -17.95
C ALA A 66 3.19 6.78 -17.78
N LEU A 67 4.15 6.21 -18.52
CA LEU A 67 4.61 4.82 -18.33
C LEU A 67 5.23 4.64 -16.94
N ALA A 68 6.10 5.59 -16.57
CA ALA A 68 6.59 5.87 -15.22
C ALA A 68 5.56 5.61 -14.11
N SER A 69 4.49 6.38 -14.17
CA SER A 69 3.42 6.33 -13.18
C SER A 69 2.58 5.06 -13.28
N ALA A 70 2.42 4.47 -14.46
CA ALA A 70 1.73 3.20 -14.63
C ALA A 70 2.47 2.05 -13.94
N ASP A 71 3.79 1.95 -14.11
CA ASP A 71 4.62 0.93 -13.46
C ASP A 71 4.54 1.01 -11.94
N ARG A 72 4.54 2.23 -11.38
CA ARG A 72 4.35 2.41 -9.93
C ARG A 72 2.99 1.99 -9.43
N LEU A 73 1.93 2.29 -10.18
CA LEU A 73 0.59 1.86 -9.80
C LEU A 73 0.46 0.34 -9.86
N MET A 74 1.15 -0.34 -10.79
CA MET A 74 1.24 -1.79 -10.81
C MET A 74 1.98 -2.33 -9.58
N GLU A 75 3.10 -1.72 -9.17
CA GLU A 75 3.81 -2.10 -7.95
C GLU A 75 2.93 -1.93 -6.70
N LEU A 76 2.19 -0.82 -6.60
CA LEU A 76 1.27 -0.59 -5.49
C LEU A 76 0.15 -1.64 -5.44
N GLY A 77 -0.37 -2.04 -6.60
CA GLY A 77 -1.33 -3.14 -6.73
C GLY A 77 -0.76 -4.47 -6.25
N ALA A 78 0.49 -4.78 -6.61
CA ALA A 78 1.16 -6.00 -6.14
C ALA A 78 1.35 -6.01 -4.62
N ILE A 79 1.70 -4.87 -4.01
CA ILE A 79 1.79 -4.74 -2.54
C ILE A 79 0.43 -5.00 -1.88
N GLU A 80 -0.66 -4.50 -2.47
CA GLU A 80 -2.02 -4.73 -1.97
C GLU A 80 -2.42 -6.22 -2.04
N ASP A 81 -2.13 -6.89 -3.15
CA ASP A 81 -2.43 -8.31 -3.31
C ASP A 81 -1.62 -9.16 -2.32
N ASP A 82 -0.35 -8.83 -2.09
CA ASP A 82 0.49 -9.50 -1.08
C ASP A 82 -0.06 -9.30 0.34
N LEU A 83 -0.58 -8.13 0.68
CA LEU A 83 -1.24 -7.88 1.97
C LEU A 83 -2.53 -8.68 2.11
N SER A 84 -3.32 -8.74 1.04
CA SER A 84 -4.56 -9.50 1.01
C SER A 84 -4.29 -11.00 1.24
N GLU A 85 -3.27 -11.54 0.58
CA GLU A 85 -2.86 -12.94 0.73
C GLU A 85 -2.33 -13.23 2.14
N LEU A 86 -1.43 -12.36 2.64
CA LEU A 86 -0.90 -12.46 4.01
C LEU A 86 -2.02 -12.50 5.05
N TRP A 87 -3.00 -11.61 4.89
CA TRP A 87 -4.14 -11.54 5.80
C TRP A 87 -5.07 -12.75 5.68
N SER A 88 -5.32 -13.27 4.47
CA SER A 88 -6.14 -14.47 4.30
C SER A 88 -5.52 -15.68 5.00
N ARG A 89 -4.23 -15.94 4.75
CA ARG A 89 -3.49 -17.04 5.38
C ARG A 89 -3.47 -16.95 6.89
N ARG A 90 -3.40 -15.72 7.43
CA ARG A 90 -3.50 -15.50 8.88
C ARG A 90 -4.88 -15.88 9.43
N ARG A 91 -5.96 -15.44 8.78
CA ARG A 91 -7.33 -15.76 9.21
C ARG A 91 -7.68 -17.24 9.08
N GLU A 92 -7.09 -17.92 8.11
CA GLU A 92 -7.26 -19.36 7.90
C GLU A 92 -6.48 -20.21 8.92
N GLY A 93 -5.62 -19.59 9.73
CA GLY A 93 -4.78 -20.28 10.72
C GLY A 93 -3.51 -20.91 10.13
N ASP A 94 -3.25 -20.69 8.84
CA ASP A 94 -2.10 -21.21 8.09
C ASP A 94 -0.81 -20.41 8.33
N LEU A 95 -0.89 -19.33 9.11
CA LEU A 95 0.22 -18.44 9.41
C LEU A 95 0.29 -18.11 10.91
N GLY A 96 1.38 -18.54 11.54
CA GLY A 96 1.70 -18.20 12.92
C GLY A 96 2.06 -16.73 13.11
N ASP A 97 2.02 -16.27 14.37
CA ASP A 97 2.20 -14.86 14.75
C ASP A 97 3.51 -14.26 14.23
N ASP A 98 4.65 -14.92 14.46
CA ASP A 98 5.96 -14.41 14.05
C ASP A 98 6.09 -14.26 12.53
N ALA A 99 5.57 -15.22 11.77
CA ALA A 99 5.61 -15.19 10.31
C ALA A 99 4.67 -14.12 9.74
N PHE A 100 3.52 -13.93 10.36
CA PHE A 100 2.59 -12.85 10.02
C PHE A 100 3.19 -11.47 10.30
N GLU A 101 3.75 -11.26 11.50
CA GLU A 101 4.39 -10.00 11.89
C GLU A 101 5.56 -9.65 10.96
N ALA A 102 6.41 -10.62 10.63
CA ALA A 102 7.52 -10.41 9.70
C ALA A 102 7.04 -10.07 8.28
N GLY A 103 6.01 -10.76 7.78
CA GLY A 103 5.42 -10.47 6.48
C GLY A 103 4.80 -9.07 6.44
N LEU A 104 4.10 -8.68 7.51
CA LEU A 104 3.47 -7.37 7.62
C LEU A 104 4.51 -6.25 7.62
N GLU A 105 5.63 -6.44 8.32
CA GLU A 105 6.73 -5.47 8.32
C GLU A 105 7.34 -5.32 6.91
N GLN A 106 7.53 -6.41 6.17
CA GLN A 106 8.03 -6.35 4.80
C GLN A 106 7.10 -5.56 3.86
N ILE A 107 5.78 -5.71 4.03
CA ILE A 107 4.79 -4.94 3.27
C ILE A 107 4.91 -3.44 3.61
N ILE A 108 5.03 -3.11 4.89
CA ILE A 108 5.17 -1.71 5.33
C ILE A 108 6.45 -1.10 4.77
N MET A 109 7.57 -1.82 4.80
CA MET A 109 8.83 -1.37 4.22
C MET A 109 8.70 -1.07 2.72
N ARG A 110 7.95 -1.91 1.98
CA ARG A 110 7.68 -1.68 0.55
C ARG A 110 6.81 -0.44 0.34
N LEU A 111 5.75 -0.25 1.14
CA LEU A 111 4.93 0.96 1.10
C LEU A 111 5.73 2.22 1.42
N ASP A 112 6.61 2.19 2.42
CA ASP A 112 7.43 3.36 2.77
C ASP A 112 8.49 3.67 1.70
N ALA A 113 9.00 2.66 0.99
CA ALA A 113 9.95 2.85 -0.11
C ALA A 113 9.27 3.33 -1.40
N TRP A 114 7.99 2.99 -1.61
CA TRP A 114 7.26 3.24 -2.85
C TRP A 114 7.25 4.70 -3.32
N PRO A 115 7.06 5.74 -2.46
CA PRO A 115 7.14 7.13 -2.91
C PRO A 115 8.54 7.53 -3.43
N GLY A 116 9.58 6.86 -2.95
CA GLY A 116 10.98 7.16 -3.24
C GLY A 116 11.59 6.36 -4.39
N SER A 117 10.87 5.39 -4.97
CA SER A 117 11.35 4.54 -6.07
C SER A 117 11.73 5.32 -7.34
N TYR A 118 11.46 6.63 -7.39
CA TYR A 118 11.91 7.57 -8.42
C TYR A 118 13.43 7.88 -8.40
N SER A 119 14.10 7.89 -7.24
CA SER A 119 15.30 8.73 -7.07
C SER A 119 16.64 8.15 -7.56
N ARG A 120 16.68 6.96 -8.20
CA ARG A 120 17.95 6.34 -8.63
C ARG A 120 18.18 6.28 -10.13
N GLU A 121 17.19 6.58 -10.97
CA GLU A 121 17.31 6.39 -12.42
C GLU A 121 17.52 7.70 -13.20
N LEU A 122 17.58 8.84 -12.51
CA LEU A 122 17.75 10.17 -13.12
C LEU A 122 19.01 10.93 -12.65
N SER A 123 19.94 10.25 -11.97
CA SER A 123 21.22 10.83 -11.51
C SER A 123 22.43 10.20 -12.19
#